data_AF-A0A7G2HJM8-F1
#
_entry.id   AF-A0A7G2HJM8-F1
#
_cell.length_a   1.000
_cell.length_b   1.000
_cell.length_c   1.000
_cell.angle_alpha   90.00
_cell.angle_beta   90.00
_cell.angle_gamma   90.00
#
_symmetry.space_group_name_H-M   'P 1'
#
loop_
_entity.id
_entity.type
_entity.pdbx_description
1 polymer ?
#
loop_
_entity_poly.entity_id
_entity_poly.type
_entity_poly.pdbx_seq_one_letter_code
_entity_poly.pdbx_strand_id
1 'polypeptide(L)'
;MSDNNTLCSIVHSLDVLRMLKCEFEVFGKVQGVSFRKYTFLKANELNVFGWCKNTPSGTVIGELEGDEDSVIKMIDFLEREGSPGSTIEKCVVSNRRTVEEHAFNSFRIRCDA
;
A
#
# COMPACT_ATOMS: atom_id res chain seq x y z
N MET A 1 31.04 -28.74 -28.53
CA MET A 1 30.92 -29.12 -27.11
C MET A 1 31.81 -28.20 -26.32
N SER A 2 31.20 -27.28 -25.58
CA SER A 2 31.68 -26.62 -24.35
C SER A 2 30.70 -25.48 -24.10
N ASP A 3 29.52 -25.87 -23.64
CA ASP A 3 28.58 -24.98 -23.00
C ASP A 3 29.27 -24.36 -21.78
N ASN A 4 29.18 -23.04 -21.63
CA ASN A 4 29.35 -22.37 -20.34
C ASN A 4 28.45 -21.15 -20.30
N ASN A 5 27.16 -21.47 -20.26
CA ASN A 5 26.09 -20.61 -19.78
C ASN A 5 26.32 -20.33 -18.28
N THR A 6 27.08 -19.28 -17.94
CA THR A 6 27.16 -18.77 -16.56
C THR A 6 27.37 -17.25 -16.54
N LEU A 7 26.63 -16.53 -17.39
CA LEU A 7 26.52 -15.06 -17.33
C LEU A 7 25.07 -14.60 -17.14
N CYS A 8 24.19 -15.47 -16.65
CA CYS A 8 22.79 -15.12 -16.34
C CYS A 8 22.50 -14.96 -14.84
N SER A 9 23.48 -15.20 -13.95
CA SER A 9 23.22 -15.25 -12.50
C SER A 9 23.58 -13.98 -11.73
N ILE A 10 24.17 -12.96 -12.37
CA ILE A 10 24.68 -11.75 -11.67
C ILE A 10 23.88 -10.48 -12.02
N VAL A 11 22.95 -10.53 -12.97
CA VAL A 11 22.10 -9.36 -13.31
C VAL A 11 20.80 -9.26 -12.48
N HIS A 12 20.60 -10.11 -11.47
CA HIS A 12 19.46 -10.03 -10.55
C HIS A 12 19.74 -9.22 -9.27
N SER A 13 20.76 -8.35 -9.28
CA SER A 13 21.26 -7.68 -8.06
C SER A 13 21.35 -6.15 -8.19
N LEU A 14 20.45 -5.55 -8.96
CA LEU A 14 20.19 -4.10 -8.96
C LEU A 14 18.69 -3.76 -9.02
N ASP A 15 17.80 -4.68 -8.62
CA ASP A 15 16.53 -4.26 -8.03
C ASP A 15 16.86 -3.76 -6.63
N VAL A 16 17.30 -2.51 -6.58
CA VAL A 16 17.40 -1.78 -5.32
C VAL A 16 15.99 -1.84 -4.74
N LEU A 17 15.79 -2.55 -3.62
CA LEU A 17 14.53 -2.56 -2.88
C LEU A 17 14.25 -1.12 -2.45
N ARG A 18 13.56 -0.37 -3.32
CA ARG A 18 13.19 1.01 -3.09
C ARG A 18 11.96 0.98 -2.22
N MET A 19 12.12 1.38 -0.97
CA MET A 19 10.96 1.58 -0.12
C MET A 19 10.27 2.86 -0.54
N LEU A 20 8.97 2.78 -0.78
CA LEU A 20 8.12 3.91 -1.03
C LEU A 20 7.33 4.26 0.22
N LYS A 21 7.13 5.55 0.39
CA LYS A 21 6.17 6.13 1.32
C LYS A 21 5.23 7.04 0.57
N CYS A 22 3.93 6.92 0.81
CA CYS A 22 2.92 7.81 0.27
C CYS A 22 1.73 7.97 1.22
N GLU A 23 0.95 9.02 0.98
CA GLU A 23 -0.34 9.23 1.61
C GLU A 23 -1.46 8.90 0.62
N PHE A 24 -2.62 8.52 1.14
CA PHE A 24 -3.79 8.24 0.32
C PHE A 24 -5.07 8.79 0.94
N GLU A 25 -6.04 9.08 0.07
CA GLU A 25 -7.42 9.36 0.41
C GLU A 25 -8.37 8.64 -0.55
N VAL A 26 -9.27 7.82 -0.01
CA VAL A 26 -10.28 7.07 -0.75
C VAL A 26 -11.66 7.69 -0.55
N PHE A 27 -12.32 7.95 -1.68
CA PHE A 27 -13.66 8.53 -1.78
C PHE A 27 -14.67 7.48 -2.27
N GLY A 28 -15.93 7.66 -1.85
CA GLY A 28 -17.05 6.80 -2.22
C GLY A 28 -17.73 6.18 -1.00
N LYS A 29 -18.37 5.03 -1.19
CA LYS A 29 -19.02 4.27 -0.11
C LYS A 29 -17.98 3.42 0.64
N VAL A 30 -17.19 4.06 1.50
CA VAL A 30 -16.06 3.44 2.21
C VAL A 30 -16.21 3.40 3.73
N GLN A 31 -17.23 4.05 4.30
CA GLN A 31 -17.56 3.98 5.72
C GLN A 31 -18.74 3.03 5.99
N GLY A 32 -18.78 2.42 7.18
CA GLY A 32 -19.82 1.44 7.55
C GLY A 32 -19.69 0.06 6.87
N VAL A 33 -18.68 -0.14 6.02
CA VAL A 33 -18.47 -1.37 5.21
C VAL A 33 -17.19 -2.13 5.61
N SER A 34 -16.70 -1.91 6.83
CA SER A 34 -15.44 -2.50 7.33
C SER A 34 -14.21 -2.24 6.45
N PHE A 35 -14.19 -1.17 5.65
CA PHE A 35 -13.10 -0.86 4.72
C PHE A 35 -11.73 -0.90 5.38
N ARG A 36 -11.58 -0.18 6.52
CA ARG A 36 -10.35 -0.15 7.31
C ARG A 36 -9.84 -1.52 7.74
N LYS A 37 -10.73 -2.47 8.05
CA LYS A 37 -10.36 -3.84 8.42
C LYS A 37 -9.74 -4.58 7.23
N TYR A 38 -10.35 -4.47 6.05
CA TYR A 38 -9.82 -5.09 4.83
C TYR A 38 -8.51 -4.43 4.39
N THR A 39 -8.40 -3.10 4.49
CA THR A 39 -7.14 -2.38 4.28
C THR A 39 -6.04 -2.92 5.19
N PHE A 40 -6.30 -3.11 6.49
CA PHE A 40 -5.32 -3.70 7.41
C PHE A 40 -4.91 -5.13 7.03
N LEU A 41 -5.88 -5.97 6.66
CA LEU A 41 -5.60 -7.35 6.24
C LEU A 41 -4.73 -7.38 4.98
N LYS A 42 -5.06 -6.57 3.97
CA LYS A 42 -4.31 -6.51 2.72
C LYS A 42 -2.92 -5.92 2.92
N ALA A 43 -2.79 -4.89 3.77
CA ALA A 43 -1.50 -4.32 4.13
C ALA A 43 -0.58 -5.37 4.76
N ASN A 44 -1.08 -6.19 5.69
CA ASN A 44 -0.29 -7.27 6.28
C ASN A 44 0.07 -8.37 5.27
N GLU A 45 -0.84 -8.73 4.36
CA GLU A 45 -0.57 -9.70 3.29
C GLU A 45 0.55 -9.24 2.35
N LEU A 46 0.58 -7.95 2.03
CA LEU A 46 1.56 -7.33 1.14
C LEU A 46 2.82 -6.84 1.87
N ASN A 47 2.90 -7.02 3.19
CA ASN A 47 3.97 -6.49 4.04
C ASN A 47 4.14 -4.95 3.91
N VAL A 48 3.02 -4.23 3.84
CA VAL A 48 2.95 -2.76 3.81
C VAL A 48 2.62 -2.26 5.22
N PHE A 49 3.37 -1.28 5.69
CA PHE A 49 3.20 -0.62 6.97
C PHE A 49 2.52 0.74 6.83
N GLY A 50 2.13 1.33 7.96
CA GLY A 50 1.50 2.65 7.98
C GLY A 50 0.20 2.65 8.78
N TRP A 51 -0.79 3.41 8.32
CA TRP A 51 -2.04 3.53 9.06
C TRP A 51 -3.20 3.98 8.18
N CYS A 52 -4.43 3.76 8.65
CA CYS A 52 -5.63 4.34 8.05
C CYS A 52 -6.64 4.80 9.12
N LYS A 53 -7.52 5.76 8.76
CA LYS A 53 -8.65 6.22 9.59
C LYS A 53 -9.79 6.79 8.74
N ASN A 54 -10.99 6.85 9.30
CA ASN A 54 -12.10 7.57 8.67
C ASN A 54 -11.98 9.08 8.89
N THR A 55 -12.45 9.86 7.93
CA THR A 55 -12.61 11.31 8.07
C THR A 55 -14.07 11.69 8.36
N PRO A 56 -14.33 12.87 8.96
CA PRO A 56 -15.69 13.40 9.13
C PRO A 56 -16.41 13.65 7.80
N SER A 57 -15.66 13.83 6.71
CA SER A 57 -16.17 14.07 5.36
C SER A 57 -16.61 12.78 4.65
N GLY A 58 -16.57 11.62 5.31
CA GLY A 58 -17.02 10.35 4.73
C GLY A 58 -15.94 9.58 3.95
N THR A 59 -14.69 10.05 3.95
CA THR A 59 -13.56 9.40 3.26
C THR A 59 -12.73 8.52 4.19
N VAL A 60 -11.79 7.77 3.63
CA VAL A 60 -10.74 7.04 4.37
C VAL A 60 -9.38 7.58 3.97
N ILE A 61 -8.58 8.01 4.93
CA ILE A 61 -7.21 8.50 4.70
C ILE A 61 -6.19 7.64 5.40
N GLY A 62 -4.94 7.69 4.93
CA GLY A 62 -3.85 6.99 5.56
C GLY A 62 -2.47 7.25 4.95
N GLU A 63 -1.48 6.56 5.51
CA GLU A 63 -0.12 6.47 4.98
C GLU A 63 0.20 5.00 4.68
N LEU A 64 0.93 4.79 3.58
CA LEU A 64 1.50 3.50 3.19
C LEU A 64 3.01 3.61 3.15
N GLU A 65 3.69 2.57 3.59
CA GLU A 65 5.14 2.46 3.55
C GLU A 65 5.56 1.01 3.34
N GLY A 66 6.50 0.76 2.43
CA GLY A 66 7.01 -0.59 2.15
C GLY A 66 7.72 -0.64 0.81
N ASP A 67 8.06 -1.84 0.36
CA ASP A 67 8.67 -2.05 -0.96
C ASP A 67 7.79 -1.46 -2.08
N GLU A 68 8.42 -0.87 -3.10
CA GLU A 68 7.73 -0.20 -4.20
C GLU A 68 6.61 -1.06 -4.82
N ASP A 69 6.91 -2.33 -5.15
CA ASP A 69 5.92 -3.26 -5.70
C ASP A 69 4.75 -3.53 -4.75
N SER A 70 5.03 -3.67 -3.44
CA SER A 70 4.01 -3.92 -2.42
C SER A 70 3.11 -2.72 -2.23
N VAL A 71 3.68 -1.50 -2.20
CA VAL A 71 2.92 -0.25 -2.12
C VAL A 71 2.07 -0.05 -3.37
N ILE A 72 2.60 -0.34 -4.56
CA ILE A 72 1.82 -0.25 -5.82
C ILE A 72 0.64 -1.22 -5.81
N LYS A 73 0.84 -2.47 -5.40
CA LYS A 73 -0.26 -3.45 -5.25
C LYS A 73 -1.30 -3.00 -4.21
N MET A 74 -0.85 -2.36 -3.14
CA MET A 74 -1.75 -1.82 -2.12
C MET A 74 -2.58 -0.64 -2.66
N ILE A 75 -1.99 0.23 -3.48
CA ILE A 75 -2.71 1.31 -4.16
C ILE A 75 -3.76 0.75 -5.12
N ASP A 76 -3.42 -0.25 -5.92
CA ASP A 76 -4.38 -0.88 -6.86
C ASP A 76 -5.58 -1.49 -6.11
N PHE A 77 -5.33 -2.14 -4.97
CA PHE A 77 -6.39 -2.62 -4.08
C PHE A 77 -7.29 -1.48 -3.57
N LEU A 78 -6.71 -0.35 -3.15
CA LEU A 78 -7.44 0.83 -2.67
C LEU A 78 -8.21 1.55 -3.78
N GLU A 79 -7.81 1.38 -5.03
CA GLU A 79 -8.46 1.96 -6.21
C GLU A 79 -9.61 1.09 -6.74
N ARG A 80 -9.48 -0.25 -6.67
CA ARG A 80 -10.34 -1.15 -7.44
C ARG A 80 -11.15 -2.14 -6.61
N GLU A 81 -10.61 -2.62 -5.50
CA GLU A 81 -11.17 -3.76 -4.77
C GLU A 81 -11.84 -3.33 -3.45
N GLY A 82 -11.07 -2.73 -2.54
CA GLY A 82 -11.57 -2.31 -1.24
C GLY A 82 -12.18 -3.44 -0.40
N SER A 83 -13.19 -3.13 0.41
CA SER A 83 -13.94 -4.15 1.16
C SER A 83 -15.20 -4.63 0.43
N PRO A 84 -15.68 -5.84 0.71
CA PRO A 84 -16.98 -6.31 0.23
C PRO A 84 -18.09 -5.33 0.60
N GLY A 85 -18.84 -4.87 -0.41
CA GLY A 85 -19.91 -3.89 -0.24
C GLY A 85 -19.46 -2.43 -0.21
N SER A 86 -18.16 -2.16 -0.36
CA SER A 86 -17.66 -0.82 -0.65
C SER A 86 -17.82 -0.46 -2.11
N THR A 87 -17.83 0.84 -2.41
CA THR A 87 -17.79 1.36 -3.77
C THR A 87 -16.78 2.50 -3.78
N ILE A 88 -15.67 2.29 -4.48
CA ILE A 88 -14.61 3.28 -4.60
C ILE A 88 -14.93 4.15 -5.81
N GLU A 89 -15.09 5.44 -5.58
CA GLU A 89 -15.31 6.43 -6.65
C GLU A 89 -13.98 7.03 -7.11
N LYS A 90 -13.06 7.23 -6.17
CA LYS A 90 -11.76 7.84 -6.42
C LYS A 90 -10.78 7.46 -5.33
N CYS A 91 -9.54 7.18 -5.71
CA CYS A 91 -8.40 7.17 -4.79
C CYS A 91 -7.46 8.29 -5.20
N VAL A 92 -6.98 9.07 -4.24
CA VAL A 92 -5.94 10.09 -4.45
C VAL A 92 -4.71 9.65 -3.69
N VAL A 93 -3.59 9.52 -4.39
CA VAL A 93 -2.29 9.26 -3.78
C VAL A 93 -1.47 10.54 -3.84
N SER A 94 -0.89 10.93 -2.71
CA SER A 94 -0.08 12.14 -2.56
C SER A 94 1.21 11.85 -1.80
N ASN A 95 2.14 12.81 -1.81
CA ASN A 95 3.39 12.75 -1.02
C ASN A 95 4.23 11.47 -1.24
N ARG A 96 4.18 10.91 -2.47
CA ARG A 96 4.99 9.74 -2.87
C ARG A 96 6.47 10.12 -2.89
N ARG A 97 7.26 9.39 -2.11
CA ARG A 97 8.71 9.55 -2.00
C ARG A 97 9.39 8.21 -1.73
N THR A 98 10.62 8.07 -2.17
CA THR A 98 11.48 6.96 -1.77
C THR A 98 12.07 7.27 -0.40
N VAL A 99 12.13 6.27 0.48
CA VAL A 99 12.70 6.37 1.82
C VAL A 99 13.75 5.28 2.03
N GLU A 100 14.76 5.56 2.84
CA GLU A 100 15.84 4.59 3.14
C GLU A 100 15.55 3.78 4.42
N GLU A 101 14.68 4.29 5.29
CA GLU A 101 14.34 3.66 6.57
C GLU A 101 12.82 3.60 6.77
N HIS A 102 12.39 2.59 7.52
CA HIS A 102 11.00 2.43 7.89
C HIS A 102 10.61 3.37 9.02
N ALA A 103 9.60 4.22 8.82
CA ALA A 103 8.97 4.99 9.89
C ALA A 103 7.95 4.15 10.67
N PHE A 104 7.49 3.02 10.11
CA PHE A 104 6.49 2.16 10.71
C PHE A 104 6.94 0.69 10.74
N ASN A 105 6.61 -0.01 11.83
CA ASN A 105 6.88 -1.44 11.99
C ASN A 105 5.63 -2.32 11.85
N SER A 106 4.46 -1.71 11.64
CA SER A 106 3.16 -2.36 11.59
C SER A 106 2.16 -1.45 10.90
N PHE A 107 1.14 -2.04 10.28
CA PHE A 107 -0.02 -1.29 9.81
C PHE A 107 -1.04 -1.13 10.96
N ARG A 108 -1.61 0.07 11.14
CA ARG A 108 -2.56 0.33 12.25
C ARG A 108 -3.84 1.03 11.80
N ILE A 109 -4.98 0.59 12.33
CA ILE A 109 -6.24 1.32 12.21
C ILE A 109 -6.28 2.34 13.36
N ARG A 110 -6.30 3.64 13.04
CA ARG A 110 -6.40 4.71 14.03
C ARG A 110 -7.86 5.03 14.36
N CYS A 111 -8.07 5.66 15.52
CA CYS A 111 -9.37 6.20 15.92
C CYS A 111 -9.84 7.24 14.91
N ASP A 112 -11.17 7.32 14.76
CA ASP A 112 -11.82 8.27 13.87
C ASP A 112 -11.63 9.71 14.38
N ALA A 113 -11.58 10.66 13.45
CA ALA A 113 -11.43 12.10 13.76
C ALA A 113 -12.78 12.75 14.02
#